data_AF-A0A7S0W3F7-F1
#
_entry.id   AF-A0A7S0W3F7-F1
#
_cell.length_a   1.000
_cell.length_b   1.000
_cell.length_c   1.000
_cell.angle_alpha   90.00
_cell.angle_beta   90.00
_cell.angle_gamma   90.00
#
_symmetry.space_group_name_H-M   'P 1'
#
loop_
_entity.id
_entity.type
_entity.pdbx_description
1 polymer ?
#
loop_
_entity_poly.entity_id
_entity_poly.type
_entity_poly.pdbx_seq_one_letter_code
_entity_poly.pdbx_strand_id
1 'polypeptide(L)'
;WGWALGLGQLLGGACYALQYPRIDRKRRDLMLESELTELFKQNYRMEIANGDESLLSLWTRAMPRVQLAMRTVGIGAIGRVTRQDNEGLKRIVDVEVPSLRRQFARALGDAPKAT
;
A
#
# COMPACT_ATOMS: atom_id res chain seq x y z
N TRP A 1 10.56 33.51 36.86
CA TRP A 1 10.94 32.57 35.79
C TRP A 1 9.76 31.64 35.48
N GLY A 2 8.81 32.04 34.62
CA GLY A 2 7.57 31.26 34.45
C GLY A 2 6.66 31.61 33.27
N TRP A 3 7.18 32.16 32.17
CA TRP A 3 6.35 32.55 31.01
C TRP A 3 6.69 31.81 29.71
N ALA A 4 7.69 30.92 29.70
CA ALA A 4 8.19 30.30 28.46
C ALA A 4 7.40 29.06 27.98
N LEU A 5 6.46 28.53 28.77
CA LEU A 5 5.77 27.27 28.44
C LEU A 5 4.45 27.44 27.69
N GLY A 6 3.89 28.66 27.59
CA GLY A 6 2.59 28.90 26.93
C GLY A 6 2.66 29.09 25.41
N LEU A 7 3.78 29.56 24.87
CA LEU A 7 3.89 29.94 23.45
C LEU A 7 4.14 28.76 22.51
N GLY A 8 4.73 27.66 23.00
CA GLY A 8 5.01 26.47 22.18
C GLY A 8 3.74 25.71 21.75
N GLN A 9 2.72 25.65 22.61
CA GLN A 9 1.45 24.96 22.31
C GLN A 9 0.56 25.75 21.34
N LEU A 10 0.53 27.08 21.46
CA LEU A 10 -0.24 27.94 20.56
C LEU A 10 0.38 28.00 19.15
N LEU A 11 1.70 28.08 19.05
CA LEU A 11 2.39 28.08 17.74
C LEU A 11 2.31 26.70 17.07
N GLY A 12 2.43 25.61 17.84
CA GLY A 12 2.26 24.25 17.33
C GLY A 12 0.85 24.01 16.75
N GLY A 13 -0.20 24.42 17.49
CA GLY A 13 -1.59 24.32 17.03
C GLY A 13 -1.90 25.18 15.81
N ALA A 14 -1.36 26.41 15.76
CA ALA A 14 -1.55 27.33 14.62
C ALA A 14 -0.84 26.83 13.34
N CYS A 15 0.38 26.28 13.46
CA CYS A 15 1.06 25.64 12.33
C CYS A 15 0.29 24.42 11.81
N TYR A 16 -0.27 23.59 12.70
CA TYR A 16 -1.12 22.47 12.30
C TYR A 16 -2.40 22.93 11.57
N ALA A 17 -3.08 23.96 12.09
CA ALA A 17 -4.28 24.51 11.47
C ALA A 17 -4.01 25.10 10.06
N LEU A 18 -2.86 25.74 9.86
CA LEU A 18 -2.46 26.28 8.56
C LEU A 18 -2.02 25.21 7.56
N GLN A 19 -1.52 24.06 8.03
CA GLN A 19 -1.04 22.96 7.17
C GLN A 19 -2.12 21.92 6.84
N TYR A 20 -3.13 21.78 7.70
CA TYR A 20 -4.29 20.90 7.51
C TYR A 20 -4.97 21.00 6.13
N PRO A 21 -5.29 22.20 5.58
CA PRO A 21 -5.95 22.29 4.28
C PRO A 21 -5.09 21.79 3.11
N ARG A 22 -3.77 21.79 3.24
CA ARG A 22 -2.85 21.25 2.21
C ARG A 22 -2.77 19.72 2.27
N ILE A 23 -2.76 19.16 3.47
CA ILE A 23 -2.73 17.71 3.69
C ILE A 23 -4.05 17.09 3.23
N ASP A 24 -5.18 17.72 3.53
CA ASP A 24 -6.50 17.25 3.11
C ASP A 24 -6.72 17.34 1.60
N ARG A 25 -6.17 18.37 0.94
CA ARG A 25 -6.18 18.44 -0.54
C ARG A 25 -5.38 17.29 -1.12
N LYS A 26 -4.12 17.11 -0.73
CA LYS A 26 -3.30 15.98 -1.18
C LYS A 26 -3.94 14.63 -0.88
N ARG A 27 -4.64 14.48 0.25
CA ARG A 27 -5.36 13.26 0.60
C ARG A 27 -6.50 12.97 -0.36
N ARG A 28 -7.23 14.00 -0.79
CA ARG A 28 -8.29 13.87 -1.81
C ARG A 28 -7.70 13.63 -3.20
N ASP A 29 -6.63 14.33 -3.54
CA ASP A 29 -5.95 14.21 -4.83
C ASP A 29 -5.36 12.80 -5.00
N LEU A 30 -4.78 12.22 -3.94
CA LEU A 30 -4.31 10.84 -3.90
C LEU A 30 -5.41 9.79 -4.15
N MET A 31 -6.70 10.12 -3.98
CA MET A 31 -7.80 9.20 -4.31
C MET A 31 -8.12 9.16 -5.81
N LEU A 32 -7.58 10.11 -6.59
CA LEU A 32 -7.68 10.13 -8.04
C LEU A 32 -6.70 9.12 -8.64
N GLU A 33 -7.18 8.37 -9.63
CA GLU A 33 -6.41 7.32 -10.31
C GLU A 33 -5.20 7.88 -11.06
N SER A 34 -5.35 9.07 -11.65
CA SER A 34 -4.30 9.77 -12.39
C SER A 34 -3.12 10.13 -11.49
N GLU A 35 -3.38 10.70 -10.32
CA GLU A 35 -2.38 11.11 -9.33
C GLU A 35 -1.61 9.90 -8.77
N LEU A 36 -2.32 8.81 -8.47
CA LEU A 36 -1.68 7.61 -7.97
C LEU A 36 -0.76 6.99 -9.04
N THR A 37 -1.19 7.01 -10.31
CA THR A 37 -0.38 6.56 -11.44
C THR A 37 0.84 7.45 -11.65
N GLU A 38 0.69 8.75 -11.50
CA GLU A 38 1.78 9.70 -11.65
C GLU A 38 2.83 9.53 -10.55
N LEU A 39 2.40 9.31 -9.29
CA LEU A 39 3.28 8.97 -8.18
C LEU A 39 3.99 7.63 -8.37
N PHE A 40 3.29 6.62 -8.88
CA PHE A 40 3.92 5.35 -9.25
C PHE A 40 5.00 5.56 -10.31
N LYS A 41 4.68 6.25 -11.41
CA LYS A 41 5.64 6.59 -12.46
C LYS A 41 6.79 7.42 -11.92
N GLN A 42 6.55 8.28 -10.94
CA GLN A 42 7.57 9.12 -10.32
C GLN A 42 8.53 8.36 -9.40
N ASN A 43 8.04 7.36 -8.68
CA ASN A 43 8.89 6.53 -7.84
C ASN A 43 9.67 5.49 -8.65
N TYR A 44 9.07 4.92 -9.69
CA TYR A 44 9.68 3.87 -10.51
C TYR A 44 10.23 4.38 -11.85
N ARG A 45 10.64 5.66 -11.92
CA ARG A 45 11.12 6.30 -13.17
C ARG A 45 12.26 5.52 -13.81
N MET A 46 13.20 5.05 -12.99
CA MET A 46 14.39 4.36 -13.46
C MET A 46 14.06 2.96 -13.95
N GLU A 47 13.20 2.22 -13.25
CA GLU A 47 12.79 0.87 -13.67
C GLU A 47 11.93 0.91 -14.93
N ILE A 48 11.06 1.93 -15.07
CA ILE A 48 10.29 2.16 -16.30
C ILE A 48 11.22 2.55 -17.45
N ALA A 49 12.21 3.42 -17.22
CA ALA A 49 13.19 3.81 -18.24
C ALA A 49 14.08 2.63 -18.69
N ASN A 50 14.33 1.67 -17.79
CA ASN A 50 15.04 0.43 -18.09
C ASN A 50 14.19 -0.61 -18.86
N GLY A 51 12.94 -0.27 -19.20
CA GLY A 51 12.07 -1.12 -20.02
C GLY A 51 11.43 -2.28 -19.27
N ASP A 52 11.27 -2.17 -17.94
CA ASP A 52 10.57 -3.19 -17.17
C ASP A 52 9.05 -3.11 -17.43
N GLU A 53 8.63 -3.74 -18.52
CA GLU A 53 7.24 -3.85 -18.94
C GLU A 53 6.39 -4.63 -17.92
N SER A 54 7.04 -5.49 -17.11
CA SER A 54 6.38 -6.25 -16.06
C SER A 54 5.84 -5.32 -14.96
N LEU A 55 6.58 -4.27 -14.60
CA LEU A 55 6.18 -3.30 -13.57
C LEU A 55 4.91 -2.53 -13.97
N LEU A 56 4.80 -2.11 -15.23
CA LEU A 56 3.59 -1.44 -15.74
C LEU A 56 2.38 -2.39 -15.79
N SER A 57 2.61 -3.64 -16.19
CA SER A 57 1.56 -4.67 -16.19
C SER A 57 1.07 -5.02 -14.77
N LEU A 58 1.97 -4.98 -13.79
CA LEU A 58 1.63 -5.19 -12.38
C LEU A 58 0.85 -3.99 -11.84
N TRP A 59 1.26 -2.78 -12.19
CA TRP A 59 0.57 -1.56 -11.77
C TRP A 59 -0.87 -1.52 -12.25
N THR A 60 -1.13 -1.82 -13.53
CA THR A 60 -2.50 -1.84 -14.07
C THR A 60 -3.42 -2.83 -13.35
N ARG A 61 -2.87 -3.93 -12.81
CA ARG A 61 -3.61 -4.93 -12.03
C ARG A 61 -3.75 -4.57 -10.55
N ALA A 62 -2.72 -3.96 -9.96
CA ALA A 62 -2.70 -3.59 -8.54
C ALA A 62 -3.50 -2.32 -8.26
N MET A 63 -3.48 -1.35 -9.19
CA MET A 63 -4.08 -0.04 -9.06
C MET A 63 -5.54 -0.07 -8.54
N PRO A 64 -6.48 -0.82 -9.15
CA PRO A 64 -7.87 -0.78 -8.71
C PRO A 64 -8.05 -1.26 -7.27
N ARG A 65 -7.21 -2.21 -6.83
CA ARG A 65 -7.24 -2.75 -5.46
C ARG A 65 -6.66 -1.77 -4.45
N VAL A 66 -5.58 -1.08 -4.82
CA VAL A 66 -4.99 -0.01 -3.99
C VAL A 66 -6.00 1.12 -3.84
N GLN A 67 -6.67 1.52 -4.92
CA GLN A 67 -7.68 2.57 -4.88
C GLN A 67 -8.89 2.16 -4.02
N LEU A 68 -9.35 0.91 -4.14
CA LEU A 68 -10.40 0.36 -3.28
C LEU A 68 -9.98 0.41 -1.80
N ALA A 69 -8.77 -0.06 -1.47
CA ALA A 69 -8.24 -0.05 -0.11
C ALA A 69 -8.13 1.39 0.45
N MET A 70 -7.68 2.34 -0.36
CA MET A 70 -7.61 3.76 0.02
C MET A 70 -8.99 4.37 0.28
N ARG A 71 -10.02 3.95 -0.47
CA ARG A 71 -11.41 4.40 -0.27
C ARG A 71 -12.08 3.75 0.94
N THR A 72 -11.80 2.48 1.21
CA THR A 72 -12.46 1.71 2.28
C THR A 72 -11.82 1.94 3.64
N VAL A 73 -10.48 1.92 3.71
CA VAL A 73 -9.71 2.02 4.96
C VAL A 73 -9.26 3.46 5.21
N GLY A 74 -9.10 4.26 4.15
CA GLY A 74 -8.58 5.62 4.23
C GLY A 74 -7.05 5.64 4.30
N ILE A 75 -6.45 6.64 3.65
CA ILE A 75 -4.99 6.81 3.53
C ILE A 75 -4.28 6.86 4.90
N GLY A 76 -4.97 7.28 5.95
CA GLY A 76 -4.41 7.40 7.30
C GLY A 76 -4.32 6.08 8.07
N ALA A 77 -5.09 5.06 7.68
CA ALA A 77 -5.08 3.74 8.30
C ALA A 77 -4.29 2.70 7.47
N ILE A 78 -3.79 3.10 6.30
CA ILE A 78 -2.76 2.34 5.60
C ILE A 78 -1.47 2.48 6.41
N GLY A 79 -1.22 1.52 7.28
CA GLY A 79 0.00 1.44 8.08
C GLY A 79 1.24 1.51 7.20
N ARG A 80 2.34 1.98 7.77
CA ARG A 80 3.63 2.01 7.07
C ARG A 80 4.07 0.57 6.82
N VAL A 81 4.18 0.18 5.55
CA VAL A 81 4.68 -1.15 5.18
C VAL A 81 6.14 -1.25 5.63
N THR A 82 6.42 -2.17 6.53
CA THR A 82 7.76 -2.46 7.00
C THR A 82 8.44 -3.49 6.09
N ARG A 83 9.77 -3.60 6.17
CA ARG A 83 10.52 -4.64 5.47
C ARG A 83 10.03 -6.04 5.84
N GLN A 84 9.66 -6.23 7.11
CA GLN A 84 9.13 -7.49 7.62
C GLN A 84 7.78 -7.84 6.98
N ASP A 85 6.91 -6.86 6.73
CA ASP A 85 5.64 -7.08 6.04
C ASP A 85 5.85 -7.55 4.60
N ASN A 86 6.82 -6.97 3.89
CA ASN A 86 7.19 -7.42 2.53
C ASN A 86 7.80 -8.83 2.53
N GLU A 87 8.66 -9.15 3.49
CA GLU A 87 9.23 -10.50 3.63
C GLU A 87 8.15 -11.54 3.98
N GLY A 88 7.16 -11.16 4.80
CA GLY A 88 5.98 -11.97 5.09
C GLY A 88 5.13 -12.21 3.84
N LEU A 89 4.84 -11.16 3.07
CA LEU A 89 4.09 -11.28 1.81
C LEU A 89 4.81 -12.19 0.81
N LYS A 90 6.13 -12.06 0.70
CA LYS A 90 6.96 -12.91 -0.16
C LYS A 90 6.90 -14.38 0.28
N ARG A 91 6.99 -14.66 1.58
CA ARG A 91 6.85 -16.03 2.11
C ARG A 91 5.49 -16.64 1.76
N ILE A 92 4.41 -15.88 1.91
CA ILE A 92 3.06 -16.36 1.59
C ILE A 92 2.96 -16.75 0.12
N VAL A 93 3.45 -15.88 -0.77
CA VAL A 93 3.38 -16.08 -2.23
C VAL A 93 4.28 -17.23 -2.68
N ASP A 94 5.52 -17.28 -2.21
CA ASP A 94 6.54 -18.20 -2.73
C ASP A 94 6.49 -19.58 -2.06
N VAL A 95 6.00 -19.67 -0.81
CA VAL A 95 6.05 -20.90 0.00
C VAL A 95 4.65 -21.39 0.31
N GLU A 96 3.84 -20.57 0.96
CA GLU A 96 2.58 -21.04 1.55
C GLU A 96 1.54 -21.38 0.48
N VAL A 97 1.31 -20.48 -0.48
CA VAL A 97 0.35 -20.71 -1.59
C VAL A 97 0.70 -21.96 -2.40
N PRO A 98 1.96 -22.17 -2.86
CA PRO A 98 2.34 -23.41 -3.51
C PRO A 98 2.18 -24.65 -2.62
N SER A 99 2.48 -24.55 -1.32
CA SER A 99 2.32 -25.67 -0.40
C SER A 99 0.85 -26.08 -0.24
N LEU A 100 -0.05 -25.10 -0.09
CA LEU A 100 -1.49 -25.31 -0.02
C LEU A 100 -2.02 -25.93 -1.31
N ARG A 101 -1.60 -25.41 -2.48
CA ARG A 101 -1.96 -26.01 -3.78
C ARG A 101 -1.55 -27.48 -3.87
N ARG A 102 -0.34 -27.83 -3.42
CA ARG A 102 0.12 -29.24 -3.39
C ARG A 102 -0.69 -30.10 -2.44
N GLN A 103 -1.04 -29.58 -1.26
CA GLN A 103 -1.87 -30.28 -0.29
C GLN A 103 -3.29 -30.52 -0.83
N PHE A 104 -3.91 -29.51 -1.43
CA PHE A 104 -5.21 -29.64 -2.09
C PHE A 104 -5.15 -30.62 -3.26
N ALA A 105 -4.11 -30.56 -4.11
CA ALA A 105 -3.96 -31.50 -5.22
C ALA A 105 -3.80 -32.95 -4.74
N ARG A 106 -3.11 -33.19 -3.61
CA ARG A 106 -3.03 -34.52 -2.98
C ARG A 106 -4.38 -34.97 -2.43
N ALA A 107 -5.07 -34.09 -1.70
CA ALA A 107 -6.39 -34.39 -1.13
C ALA A 107 -7.45 -34.68 -2.21
N LEU A 108 -7.38 -34.00 -3.37
CA LEU A 108 -8.25 -34.25 -4.53
C LEU A 108 -7.80 -35.47 -5.37
N GLY A 109 -6.52 -35.83 -5.32
CA GLY A 109 -5.95 -36.98 -6.02
C GLY A 109 -6.09 -38.32 -5.29
N ASP A 110 -6.40 -38.30 -3.98
CA ASP A 110 -6.63 -39.47 -3.13
C ASP A 110 -8.12 -39.71 -2.83
N ALA A 111 -9.02 -39.45 -3.78
CA ALA A 111 -10.38 -39.99 -3.66
C ALA A 111 -10.28 -41.52 -3.68
N PRO A 112 -10.63 -42.24 -2.59
CA PRO A 112 -10.64 -43.69 -2.62
C PRO A 112 -11.66 -44.09 -3.70
N LYS A 113 -11.23 -44.90 -4.68
CA LYS A 113 -12.17 -45.60 -5.55
C LYS A 113 -13.07 -46.41 -4.63
N ALA A 114 -14.32 -45.95 -4.46
CA ALA A 114 -15.37 -46.72 -3.82
C ALA A 114 -15.42 -48.06 -4.55
N THR A 115 -15.02 -49.10 -3.83
CA THR A 115 -15.01 -50.49 -4.29
C THR A 115 -16.42 -51.04 -4.19
#